data_AF-A0A962GCB0-F1
#
_entry.id   AF-A0A962GCB0-F1
#
_cell.length_a   1.000
_cell.length_b   1.000
_cell.length_c   1.000
_cell.angle_alpha   90.00
_cell.angle_beta   90.00
_cell.angle_gamma   90.00
#
_symmetry.space_group_name_H-M   'P 1'
#
loop_
_entity.id
_entity.type
_entity.pdbx_description
1 polymer ?
#
loop_
_entity_poly.entity_id
_entity_poly.type
_entity_poly.pdbx_seq_one_letter_code
_entity_poly.pdbx_strand_id
1 'polypeptide(L)'
;MKTCKTTRASSRMRSPALSTLSVALAMAFAGQAQALEFGDQDGFNAVINTTIGYGIGWRTQDASDDLIGKAQFDPTSFALGLGSPAQRAEPGRYSVNGDDGDLAYKKWDPISNAINATVEINMRYGSDWGAFVRATGFYDFENNDRKNLSNAAKSRVGTQSRILDAFVFHDFTIGGRQAT
;
A
#
# COMPACT_ATOMS: atom_id res chain seq x y z
N MET A 1 -47.28 -10.31 28.16
CA MET A 1 -46.37 -11.40 28.59
C MET A 1 -45.29 -11.53 27.51
N LYS A 2 -44.07 -11.03 27.77
CA LYS A 2 -42.98 -10.95 26.77
C LYS A 2 -42.07 -12.17 26.92
N THR A 3 -41.93 -12.97 25.87
CA THR A 3 -41.03 -14.13 25.81
C THR A 3 -39.63 -13.67 25.43
N CYS A 4 -38.69 -13.75 26.38
CA CYS A 4 -37.27 -13.45 26.16
C CYS A 4 -36.60 -14.64 25.45
N LYS A 5 -36.06 -14.42 24.24
CA LYS A 5 -35.20 -15.40 23.55
C LYS A 5 -33.75 -15.15 23.96
N THR A 6 -33.14 -16.14 24.62
CA THR A 6 -31.73 -16.14 25.01
C THR A 6 -30.84 -16.41 23.80
N THR A 7 -30.10 -15.41 23.33
CA THR A 7 -29.08 -15.56 22.29
C THR A 7 -27.82 -16.19 22.89
N ARG A 8 -27.48 -17.43 22.53
CA ARG A 8 -26.16 -18.02 22.86
C ARG A 8 -25.09 -17.41 21.95
N ALA A 9 -24.07 -16.81 22.54
CA ALA A 9 -22.85 -16.42 21.83
C ALA A 9 -22.10 -17.68 21.37
N SER A 10 -21.86 -17.83 20.07
CA SER A 10 -20.95 -18.83 19.53
C SER A 10 -19.52 -18.32 19.69
N SER A 11 -18.66 -19.07 20.38
CA SER A 11 -17.23 -18.77 20.40
C SER A 11 -16.63 -19.12 19.03
N ARG A 12 -16.21 -18.10 18.26
CA ARG A 12 -15.36 -18.34 17.09
C ARG A 12 -13.98 -18.75 17.60
N MET A 13 -13.69 -20.05 17.47
CA MET A 13 -12.34 -20.58 17.64
C MET A 13 -11.45 -19.93 16.56
N ARG A 14 -10.56 -19.01 16.96
CA ARG A 14 -9.58 -18.42 16.05
C ARG A 14 -8.50 -19.47 15.82
N SER A 15 -8.58 -20.21 14.71
CA SER A 15 -7.57 -21.19 14.33
C SER A 15 -6.21 -20.49 14.13
N PRO A 16 -5.12 -20.91 14.83
CA PRO A 16 -3.79 -20.31 14.70
C PRO A 16 -3.13 -20.58 13.32
N ALA A 17 -3.74 -21.42 12.49
CA ALA A 17 -3.22 -21.79 11.17
C ALA A 17 -3.14 -20.62 10.19
N LEU A 18 -3.99 -19.60 10.32
CA LEU A 18 -3.90 -18.41 9.46
C LEU A 18 -2.72 -17.51 9.81
N SER A 19 -2.33 -17.41 11.10
CA SER A 19 -1.21 -16.53 11.48
C SER A 19 0.15 -17.13 11.13
N THR A 20 0.28 -18.47 11.16
CA THR A 20 1.53 -19.15 10.78
C THR A 20 1.77 -19.15 9.28
N LEU A 21 0.73 -19.21 8.45
CA LEU A 21 0.85 -19.12 6.99
C LEU A 21 1.32 -17.73 6.51
N SER A 22 0.83 -16.66 7.14
CA SER A 22 1.25 -15.28 6.83
C SER A 22 2.73 -15.01 7.13
N VAL A 23 3.31 -15.65 8.16
CA VAL A 23 4.73 -15.51 8.49
C VAL A 23 5.62 -16.30 7.51
N ALA A 24 5.19 -17.50 7.10
CA ALA A 24 5.94 -18.32 6.15
C ALA A 24 6.04 -17.67 4.75
N LEU A 25 4.97 -17.01 4.28
CA LEU A 25 4.98 -16.31 2.99
C LEU A 25 5.87 -15.07 3.00
N ALA A 26 5.91 -14.33 4.11
CA ALA A 26 6.76 -13.14 4.24
C ALA A 26 8.27 -13.46 4.16
N MET A 27 8.70 -14.63 4.66
CA MET A 27 10.11 -15.06 4.59
C MET A 27 10.53 -15.56 3.19
N ALA A 28 9.59 -15.98 2.34
CA ALA A 28 9.91 -16.47 0.99
C ALA A 28 10.25 -15.35 -0.01
N PHE A 29 9.90 -14.09 0.28
CA PHE A 29 10.12 -12.94 -0.59
C PHE A 29 11.21 -11.96 -0.10
N ALA A 30 12.04 -12.37 0.88
CA ALA A 30 13.24 -11.61 1.24
C ALA A 30 14.29 -11.73 0.11
N GLY A 31 14.10 -10.97 -0.96
CA GLY A 31 15.04 -10.91 -2.09
C GLY A 31 16.42 -10.46 -1.63
N GLN A 32 17.47 -11.08 -2.15
CA GLN A 32 18.84 -10.64 -1.95
C GLN A 32 19.01 -9.22 -2.50
N ALA A 33 19.44 -8.27 -1.67
CA ALA A 33 19.91 -6.98 -2.15
C ALA A 33 21.08 -7.22 -3.11
N GLN A 34 20.91 -6.86 -4.39
CA GLN A 34 21.98 -6.95 -5.38
C GLN A 34 22.76 -5.64 -5.32
N ALA A 35 24.02 -5.73 -4.89
CA ALA A 35 24.99 -4.65 -4.96
C ALA A 35 25.89 -4.91 -6.18
N LEU A 36 25.84 -4.02 -7.16
CA LEU A 36 26.76 -4.02 -8.29
C LEU A 36 27.80 -2.93 -8.05
N GLU A 37 29.07 -3.33 -8.04
CA GLU A 37 30.20 -2.42 -7.88
C GLU A 37 30.91 -2.23 -9.22
N PHE A 38 31.18 -0.98 -9.58
CA PHE A 38 31.85 -0.60 -10.82
C PHE A 38 33.03 0.31 -10.52
N GLY A 39 34.14 0.08 -11.20
CA GLY A 39 35.31 0.96 -11.17
C GLY A 39 36.44 0.47 -10.29
N ASP A 40 37.26 1.40 -9.82
CA ASP A 40 38.50 1.15 -9.08
C ASP A 40 38.55 2.04 -7.84
N GLN A 41 39.11 1.52 -6.74
CA GLN A 41 39.13 2.22 -5.44
C GLN A 41 39.96 3.50 -5.48
N ASP A 42 41.00 3.55 -6.31
CA ASP A 42 41.91 4.70 -6.42
C ASP A 42 41.41 5.78 -7.40
N GLY A 43 40.31 5.51 -8.12
CA GLY A 43 39.76 6.38 -9.16
C GLY A 43 38.27 6.64 -8.97
N PHE A 44 37.47 6.18 -9.92
CA PHE A 44 36.01 6.23 -9.81
C PHE A 44 35.50 4.89 -9.28
N ASN A 45 34.70 4.91 -8.21
CA ASN A 45 34.01 3.75 -7.67
C ASN A 45 32.51 4.06 -7.57
N ALA A 46 31.66 3.13 -8.00
CA ALA A 46 30.22 3.25 -7.85
C ALA A 46 29.60 1.96 -7.33
N VAL A 47 28.77 2.07 -6.30
CA VAL A 47 27.98 0.98 -5.73
C VAL A 47 26.51 1.24 -6.03
N ILE A 48 25.89 0.31 -6.77
CA ILE A 48 24.47 0.33 -7.10
C ILE A 48 23.77 -0.74 -6.29
N ASN A 49 22.92 -0.32 -5.35
CA ASN A 49 22.04 -1.22 -4.61
C ASN A 49 20.64 -1.19 -5.22
N THR A 50 20.11 -2.36 -5.57
CA THR A 50 18.74 -2.50 -6.06
C THR A 50 17.93 -3.39 -5.12
N THR A 51 16.78 -2.87 -4.67
CA THR A 51 15.80 -3.61 -3.87
C THR A 51 14.50 -3.72 -4.67
N ILE A 52 14.00 -4.93 -4.86
CA ILE A 52 12.72 -5.19 -5.54
C ILE A 52 11.77 -5.88 -4.56
N GLY A 53 10.54 -5.40 -4.49
CA GLY A 53 9.48 -5.98 -3.68
C GLY A 53 8.26 -6.34 -4.53
N TYR A 54 7.57 -7.42 -4.17
CA TYR A 54 6.27 -7.79 -4.72
C TYR A 54 5.30 -8.09 -3.58
N GLY A 55 4.07 -7.60 -3.69
CA GLY A 55 3.05 -7.78 -2.67
C GLY A 55 1.66 -7.88 -3.29
N ILE A 56 0.84 -8.77 -2.74
CA ILE A 56 -0.57 -8.92 -3.09
C ILE A 56 -1.42 -8.90 -1.83
N GLY A 57 -2.55 -8.21 -1.89
CA GLY A 57 -3.57 -8.19 -0.85
C GLY A 57 -4.94 -8.45 -1.43
N TRP A 58 -5.81 -9.12 -0.67
CA TRP A 58 -7.18 -9.42 -1.08
C TRP A 58 -8.18 -9.10 0.05
N ARG A 59 -9.41 -8.80 -0.35
CA ARG A 59 -10.52 -8.61 0.59
C ARG A 59 -10.90 -9.97 1.20
N THR A 60 -11.04 -10.06 2.53
CA THR A 60 -11.32 -11.35 3.21
C THR A 60 -12.75 -11.48 3.72
N GLN A 61 -13.54 -10.41 3.65
CA GLN A 61 -14.90 -10.33 4.14
C GLN A 61 -15.83 -9.81 3.05
N ASP A 62 -17.12 -10.13 3.17
CA ASP A 62 -18.16 -9.58 2.31
C ASP A 62 -18.32 -8.06 2.56
N ALA A 63 -18.93 -7.34 1.62
CA ALA A 63 -19.32 -5.96 1.84
C ALA A 63 -20.33 -5.88 2.99
N SER A 64 -20.17 -4.91 3.88
CA SER A 64 -21.12 -4.69 4.97
C SER A 64 -22.22 -3.76 4.47
N ASP A 65 -23.47 -4.21 4.59
CA ASP A 65 -24.62 -3.40 4.19
C ASP A 65 -24.66 -2.06 4.96
N ASP A 66 -24.19 -2.03 6.21
CA ASP A 66 -24.10 -0.81 7.04
C ASP A 66 -23.10 0.23 6.51
N LEU A 67 -22.17 -0.18 5.63
CA LEU A 67 -21.18 0.70 4.99
C LEU A 67 -21.61 1.16 3.60
N ILE A 68 -22.69 0.61 3.06
CA ILE A 68 -23.21 0.92 1.74
C ILE A 68 -24.34 1.95 1.85
N GLY A 69 -24.37 2.94 0.95
CA GLY A 69 -25.40 3.96 0.96
C GLY A 69 -26.81 3.40 0.73
N LYS A 70 -27.83 3.95 1.41
CA LYS A 70 -29.25 3.58 1.26
C LYS A 70 -29.71 3.56 -0.20
N ALA A 71 -29.22 4.51 -1.00
CA ALA A 71 -29.52 4.63 -2.42
C ALA A 71 -29.11 3.41 -3.27
N GLN A 72 -28.15 2.61 -2.81
CA GLN A 72 -27.75 1.36 -3.47
C GLN A 72 -28.80 0.25 -3.31
N PHE A 73 -29.53 0.25 -2.19
CA PHE A 73 -30.59 -0.72 -1.90
C PHE A 73 -31.96 -0.24 -2.39
N ASP A 74 -32.26 1.04 -2.15
CA ASP A 74 -33.47 1.73 -2.60
C ASP A 74 -33.10 3.08 -3.24
N PRO A 75 -33.10 3.16 -4.60
CA PRO A 75 -32.85 4.40 -5.33
C PRO A 75 -33.89 5.50 -5.05
N THR A 76 -35.04 5.16 -4.45
CA THR A 76 -36.12 6.07 -4.12
C THR A 76 -36.13 6.50 -2.65
N SER A 77 -35.12 6.10 -1.86
CA SER A 77 -34.93 6.50 -0.45
C SER A 77 -34.99 8.01 -0.19
N PHE A 78 -34.68 8.84 -1.19
CA PHE A 78 -34.83 10.31 -1.13
C PHE A 78 -36.30 10.77 -1.02
N ALA A 79 -37.25 9.98 -1.51
CA ALA A 79 -38.69 10.31 -1.52
C ALA A 79 -39.38 10.01 -0.17
N LEU A 80 -38.73 9.28 0.74
CA LEU A 80 -39.29 8.91 2.04
C LEU A 80 -39.30 10.06 3.08
N GLY A 81 -38.78 11.24 2.72
CA GLY A 81 -38.61 12.37 3.61
C GLY A 81 -37.34 12.26 4.46
N LEU A 82 -36.52 13.31 4.44
CA LEU A 82 -35.24 13.34 5.13
C LEU A 82 -35.41 13.12 6.64
N GLY A 83 -34.76 12.09 7.18
CA GLY A 83 -34.83 11.75 8.60
C GLY A 83 -36.18 11.20 9.05
N SER A 84 -37.02 10.72 8.14
CA SER A 84 -38.26 10.04 8.53
C SER A 84 -37.97 8.67 9.19
N PRO A 85 -38.89 8.14 10.02
CA PRO A 85 -38.77 6.78 10.54
C PRO A 85 -38.63 5.71 9.45
N ALA A 86 -39.29 5.91 8.30
CA ALA A 86 -39.20 5.02 7.14
C ALA A 86 -37.78 5.02 6.55
N GLN A 87 -37.19 6.20 6.29
CA GLN A 87 -35.82 6.30 5.77
C GLN A 87 -34.77 5.73 6.74
N ARG A 88 -34.98 5.90 8.06
CA ARG A 88 -34.07 5.30 9.07
C ARG A 88 -34.13 3.79 9.11
N ALA A 89 -35.26 3.19 8.78
CA ALA A 89 -35.45 1.74 8.80
C ALA A 89 -34.86 1.03 7.57
N GLU A 90 -34.55 1.77 6.50
CA GLU A 90 -33.89 1.20 5.32
C GLU A 90 -32.48 0.66 5.65
N PRO A 91 -32.01 -0.39 4.96
CA PRO A 91 -30.64 -0.86 5.08
C PRO A 91 -29.64 0.18 4.60
N GLY A 92 -28.44 0.16 5.17
CA GLY A 92 -27.35 1.02 4.75
C GLY A 92 -27.32 2.41 5.37
N ARG A 93 -26.25 3.14 5.05
CA ARG A 93 -25.93 4.47 5.59
C ARG A 93 -26.52 5.58 4.75
N TYR A 94 -26.72 6.75 5.35
CA TYR A 94 -27.36 7.87 4.67
C TYR A 94 -26.58 8.38 3.44
N SER A 95 -25.25 8.32 3.47
CA SER A 95 -24.40 8.91 2.42
C SER A 95 -23.75 7.85 1.54
N VAL A 96 -23.69 8.10 0.24
CA VAL A 96 -22.92 7.29 -0.73
C VAL A 96 -21.45 7.71 -0.82
N ASN A 97 -21.03 8.85 -0.24
CA ASN A 97 -19.68 9.41 -0.45
C ASN A 97 -18.53 8.55 0.11
N GLY A 98 -18.81 7.42 0.75
CA GLY A 98 -17.79 6.56 1.34
C GLY A 98 -18.04 5.07 1.14
N ASP A 99 -18.99 4.68 0.29
CA ASP A 99 -19.27 3.27 0.02
C ASP A 99 -18.48 2.72 -1.18
N ASP A 100 -17.91 3.58 -2.02
CA ASP A 100 -17.09 3.19 -3.18
C ASP A 100 -16.02 2.15 -2.85
N GLY A 101 -15.37 2.24 -1.69
CA GLY A 101 -14.37 1.26 -1.25
C GLY A 101 -14.97 -0.12 -0.98
N ASP A 102 -16.17 -0.18 -0.42
CA ASP A 102 -16.89 -1.44 -0.18
C ASP A 102 -17.49 -2.02 -1.46
N LEU A 103 -17.97 -1.16 -2.36
CA LEU A 103 -18.55 -1.55 -3.65
C LEU A 103 -17.48 -1.95 -4.69
N ALA A 104 -16.26 -1.45 -4.56
CA ALA A 104 -15.18 -1.68 -5.53
C ALA A 104 -14.57 -3.09 -5.48
N TYR A 105 -14.79 -3.85 -4.40
CA TYR A 105 -14.16 -5.15 -4.17
C TYR A 105 -15.13 -6.14 -3.53
N LYS A 106 -15.27 -7.31 -4.13
CA LYS A 106 -15.96 -8.45 -3.52
C LYS A 106 -14.99 -9.24 -2.66
N LYS A 107 -15.54 -10.12 -1.83
CA LYS A 107 -14.74 -11.03 -1.02
C LYS A 107 -13.86 -11.89 -1.94
N TRP A 108 -12.59 -11.97 -1.56
CA TRP A 108 -11.48 -12.60 -2.27
C TRP A 108 -10.98 -11.86 -3.53
N ASP A 109 -11.56 -10.71 -3.87
CA ASP A 109 -10.98 -9.87 -4.91
C ASP A 109 -9.65 -9.30 -4.42
N PRO A 110 -8.61 -9.26 -5.28
CA PRO A 110 -7.40 -8.51 -5.00
C PRO A 110 -7.74 -7.03 -4.80
N ILE A 111 -7.20 -6.45 -3.72
CA ILE A 111 -7.31 -5.01 -3.41
C ILE A 111 -6.04 -4.26 -3.83
N SER A 112 -4.93 -4.99 -3.97
CA SER A 112 -3.65 -4.50 -4.45
C SER A 112 -2.84 -5.68 -4.95
N ASN A 113 -2.14 -5.49 -6.06
CA ASN A 113 -1.17 -6.44 -6.57
C ASN A 113 -0.05 -5.61 -7.17
N ALA A 114 1.03 -5.40 -6.42
CA ALA A 114 2.03 -4.41 -6.76
C ALA A 114 3.46 -4.96 -6.75
N ILE A 115 4.24 -4.48 -7.71
CA ILE A 115 5.70 -4.56 -7.72
C ILE A 115 6.28 -3.18 -7.39
N ASN A 116 7.32 -3.14 -6.57
CA ASN A 116 8.08 -1.94 -6.28
C ASN A 116 9.58 -2.19 -6.48
N ALA A 117 10.31 -1.12 -6.78
CA ALA A 117 11.75 -1.14 -6.91
C ALA A 117 12.34 0.15 -6.34
N THR A 118 13.43 0.01 -5.59
CA THR A 118 14.26 1.12 -5.10
C THR A 118 15.68 0.90 -5.56
N VAL A 119 16.28 1.94 -6.14
CA VAL A 119 17.66 1.94 -6.65
C VAL A 119 18.41 3.05 -5.93
N GLU A 120 19.57 2.68 -5.38
CA GLU A 120 20.50 3.58 -4.71
C GLU A 120 21.85 3.50 -5.42
N ILE A 121 22.41 4.66 -5.76
CA ILE A 121 23.72 4.76 -6.39
C ILE A 121 24.58 5.63 -5.49
N ASN A 122 25.65 5.05 -4.97
CA ASN A 122 26.71 5.76 -4.26
C ASN A 122 27.95 5.80 -5.15
N MET A 123 28.48 6.99 -5.42
CA MET A 123 29.65 7.21 -6.25
C MET A 123 30.74 7.91 -5.45
N ARG A 124 31.98 7.46 -5.62
CA ARG A 124 33.21 8.09 -5.10
C ARG A 124 34.13 8.39 -6.28
N TYR A 125 34.80 9.54 -6.22
CA TYR A 125 35.80 9.94 -7.20
C TYR A 125 37.05 10.46 -6.48
N GLY A 126 38.14 9.71 -6.60
CA GLY A 126 39.35 9.93 -5.83
C GLY A 126 39.09 9.81 -4.32
N SER A 127 39.93 10.48 -3.54
CA SER A 127 39.90 10.41 -2.08
C SER A 127 38.75 11.20 -1.47
N ASP A 128 38.35 12.31 -2.11
CA ASP A 128 37.60 13.35 -1.43
C ASP A 128 36.20 13.60 -2.00
N TRP A 129 35.92 13.32 -3.27
CA TRP A 129 34.61 13.61 -3.85
C TRP A 129 33.68 12.39 -3.81
N GLY A 130 32.39 12.66 -3.62
CA GLY A 130 31.36 11.66 -3.89
C GLY A 130 29.98 12.24 -4.15
N ALA A 131 29.09 11.38 -4.62
CA ALA A 131 27.72 11.70 -4.94
C ALA A 131 26.80 10.54 -4.59
N PHE A 132 25.58 10.85 -4.20
CA PHE A 132 24.56 9.86 -3.86
C PHE A 132 23.25 10.21 -4.56
N VAL A 133 22.55 9.20 -5.04
CA VAL A 133 21.17 9.33 -5.53
C VAL A 133 20.35 8.10 -5.15
N ARG A 134 19.12 8.34 -4.69
CA ARG A 134 18.14 7.28 -4.43
C ARG A 134 16.84 7.57 -5.17
N ALA A 135 16.34 6.58 -5.88
CA ALA A 135 15.05 6.63 -6.56
C ALA A 135 14.21 5.39 -6.23
N THR A 136 12.89 5.56 -6.19
CA THR A 136 11.94 4.49 -5.94
C THR A 136 10.75 4.58 -6.88
N GLY A 137 10.11 3.46 -7.15
CA GLY A 137 8.85 3.43 -7.87
C GLY A 137 8.08 2.15 -7.64
N PHE A 138 6.79 2.19 -7.97
CA PHE A 138 5.92 1.02 -7.91
C PHE A 138 4.89 1.03 -9.05
N TYR A 139 4.37 -0.17 -9.33
CA TYR A 139 3.26 -0.42 -10.24
C TYR A 139 2.32 -1.44 -9.61
N ASP A 140 1.05 -1.07 -9.43
CA ASP A 140 -0.03 -1.89 -8.92
C ASP A 140 -0.97 -2.29 -10.07
N PHE A 141 -0.91 -3.57 -10.46
CA PHE A 141 -1.70 -4.16 -11.54
C PHE A 141 -3.21 -4.05 -11.29
N GLU A 142 -3.64 -4.02 -10.04
CA GLU A 142 -5.06 -3.99 -9.65
C GLU A 142 -5.62 -2.55 -9.64
N ASN A 143 -4.77 -1.56 -9.37
CA ASN A 143 -5.19 -0.16 -9.22
C ASN A 143 -4.88 0.72 -10.45
N ASN A 144 -3.87 0.38 -11.26
CA ASN A 144 -3.45 1.24 -12.37
C ASN A 144 -4.51 1.39 -13.48
N ASP A 145 -5.20 0.30 -13.82
CA ASP A 145 -6.17 0.28 -14.93
C ASP A 145 -7.63 0.43 -14.48
N ARG A 146 -7.87 0.66 -13.18
CA ARG A 146 -9.22 0.78 -12.62
C ARG A 146 -10.00 1.96 -13.19
N LYS A 147 -11.22 1.73 -13.68
CA LYS A 147 -12.05 2.76 -14.31
C LYS A 147 -12.72 3.71 -13.31
N ASN A 148 -12.95 3.26 -12.08
CA ASN A 148 -13.55 4.04 -11.00
C ASN A 148 -12.55 4.96 -10.27
N LEU A 149 -11.28 4.96 -10.69
CA LEU A 149 -10.25 5.86 -10.14
C LEU A 149 -9.97 7.00 -11.10
N SER A 150 -9.91 8.23 -10.56
CA SER A 150 -9.46 9.40 -11.30
C SER A 150 -7.97 9.27 -11.66
N ASN A 151 -7.51 10.01 -12.67
CA ASN A 151 -6.09 10.03 -13.04
C ASN A 151 -5.19 10.43 -11.85
N ALA A 152 -5.64 11.35 -11.00
CA ALA A 152 -4.92 11.77 -9.81
C ALA A 152 -4.86 10.67 -8.72
N ALA A 153 -5.89 9.81 -8.64
CA ALA A 153 -5.85 8.64 -7.76
C ALA A 153 -4.89 7.59 -8.31
N LYS A 154 -4.94 7.31 -9.62
CA LYS A 154 -4.02 6.36 -10.29
C LYS A 154 -2.55 6.73 -10.12
N SER A 155 -2.20 8.01 -10.17
CA SER A 155 -0.82 8.48 -9.92
C SER A 155 -0.35 8.33 -8.46
N ARG A 156 -1.22 7.85 -7.56
CA ARG A 156 -0.93 7.63 -6.14
C ARG A 156 -1.07 6.19 -5.71
N VAL A 157 -2.01 5.44 -6.27
CA VAL A 157 -2.29 4.04 -5.89
C VAL A 157 -2.05 3.03 -7.01
N GLY A 158 -2.00 3.49 -8.27
CA GLY A 158 -1.75 2.64 -9.44
C GLY A 158 -0.28 2.60 -9.80
N THR A 159 0.35 3.76 -9.98
CA THR A 159 1.78 3.83 -10.25
C THR A 159 2.36 5.18 -9.83
N GLN A 160 3.59 5.14 -9.32
CA GLN A 160 4.35 6.34 -9.02
C GLN A 160 5.85 6.04 -9.05
N SER A 161 6.65 7.04 -9.46
CA SER A 161 8.11 7.01 -9.32
C SER A 161 8.60 8.35 -8.77
N ARG A 162 9.63 8.32 -7.92
CA ARG A 162 10.15 9.48 -7.21
C ARG A 162 11.65 9.35 -6.97
N ILE A 163 12.36 10.47 -7.13
CA ILE A 163 13.69 10.64 -6.52
C ILE A 163 13.45 11.00 -5.05
N LEU A 164 14.13 10.29 -4.15
CA LEU A 164 14.00 10.49 -2.71
C LEU A 164 15.03 11.50 -2.22
N ASP A 165 16.27 11.32 -2.60
CA ASP A 165 17.37 12.21 -2.26
C ASP A 165 18.46 12.14 -3.36
N ALA A 166 19.19 13.24 -3.50
CA ALA A 166 20.33 13.36 -4.39
C ALA A 166 21.25 14.46 -3.87
N PHE A 167 22.53 14.15 -3.66
CA PHE A 167 23.51 15.12 -3.16
C PHE A 167 24.93 14.81 -3.61
N VAL A 168 25.78 15.83 -3.58
CA VAL A 168 27.22 15.76 -3.81
C VAL A 168 27.92 16.19 -2.54
N PHE A 169 29.02 15.54 -2.19
CA PHE A 169 29.80 15.83 -0.99
C PHE A 169 31.30 15.82 -1.32
N HIS A 170 32.06 16.50 -0.45
CA HIS A 170 33.52 16.55 -0.50
C HIS A 170 34.08 16.38 0.91
N ASP A 171 34.99 15.44 1.10
CA ASP A 171 35.68 15.18 2.36
C ASP A 171 36.87 16.15 2.50
N PHE A 172 36.95 16.87 3.62
CA PHE A 172 38.05 17.81 3.86
C PHE A 172 39.07 17.19 4.81
N THR A 173 40.35 17.47 4.59
CA THR A 173 41.42 17.09 5.53
C THR A 173 42.05 18.36 6.13
N ILE A 174 42.03 18.50 7.45
CA ILE A 174 42.60 19.65 8.18
C ILE A 174 43.66 19.13 9.17
N GLY A 175 44.90 19.60 9.05
CA GLY A 175 45.98 19.19 9.95
C GLY A 175 46.33 17.69 9.89
N GLY A 176 46.17 17.05 8.71
CA GLY A 176 46.45 15.62 8.50
C GLY A 176 45.38 14.66 9.06
N ARG A 177 44.21 15.18 9.45
CA ARG A 177 43.06 14.39 9.88
C ARG A 177 41.85 14.72 9.01
N GLN A 178 41.02 13.73 8.70
CA GLN A 178 39.72 14.02 8.09
C GLN A 178 38.92 14.93 9.02
N ALA A 179 38.38 16.00 8.47
CA ALA A 179 37.42 16.88 9.11
C ALA A 179 36.04 16.23 8.94
N THR A 180 35.76 15.21 9.75
CA THR A 180 34.44 14.58 9.92
C THR A 180 33.84 14.93 11.27
#